data_AF-X1C7Z0-F1
#
_entry.id   AF-X1C7Z0-F1
#
_cell.length_a   1.000
_cell.length_b   1.000
_cell.length_c   1.000
_cell.angle_alpha   90.00
_cell.angle_beta   90.00
_cell.angle_gamma   90.00
#
_symmetry.space_group_name_H-M   'P 1'
#
loop_
_entity.id
_entity.type
_entity.pdbx_description
1 polymer ?
#
loop_
_entity_poly.entity_id
_entity_poly.type
_entity_poly.pdbx_seq_one_letter_code
_entity_poly.pdbx_strand_id
1 'polypeptide(L)'
;MQIREIAALERKAACFDFGDGSQAGLHVRRAVVEFVAEPEKYDRKADVVLAMSGETWAKLYMSQATPGDLIENGEIKVTGDAR
;
A
#
# COMPACT_ATOMS: atom_id res chain seq x y z
N MET A 1 -7.67 -1.54 31.28
CA MET A 1 -6.82 -1.33 30.10
C MET A 1 -6.49 -2.71 29.53
N GLN A 2 -7.23 -3.16 28.51
CA GLN A 2 -7.19 -4.55 28.02
C GLN A 2 -6.16 -4.65 26.88
N ILE A 3 -5.23 -5.60 27.00
CA ILE A 3 -4.13 -5.94 26.06
C ILE A 3 -4.62 -6.31 24.64
N ARG A 4 -5.93 -6.29 24.39
CA ARG A 4 -6.54 -6.68 23.10
C ARG A 4 -6.42 -5.61 22.01
N GLU A 5 -6.12 -4.36 22.33
CA GLU A 5 -5.98 -3.30 21.31
C GLU A 5 -4.66 -3.34 20.52
N ILE A 6 -3.65 -4.09 20.97
CA ILE A 6 -2.39 -4.26 20.22
C ILE A 6 -2.48 -5.43 19.21
N ALA A 7 -3.46 -6.33 19.37
CA ALA A 7 -3.65 -7.47 18.47
C ALA A 7 -4.34 -7.12 17.14
N ALA A 8 -4.74 -5.85 16.93
CA ALA A 8 -5.47 -5.37 15.77
C ALA A 8 -4.60 -4.60 14.75
N LEU A 9 -3.26 -4.69 14.81
CA LEU A 9 -2.46 -4.50 13.59
C LEU A 9 -2.60 -5.78 12.77
N GLU A 10 -3.79 -5.90 12.19
CA GLU A 10 -4.17 -6.96 11.28
C GLU A 10 -3.06 -7.14 10.25
N ARG A 11 -2.71 -8.39 9.97
CA ARG A 11 -1.73 -8.68 8.93
C ARG A 11 -2.26 -8.13 7.61
N LYS A 12 -1.66 -7.07 7.06
CA LYS A 12 -2.08 -6.43 5.80
C LYS A 12 -0.90 -6.37 4.84
N ALA A 13 -1.15 -6.61 3.56
CA ALA A 13 -0.20 -6.45 2.48
C ALA A 13 -0.74 -5.45 1.47
N ALA A 14 0.01 -4.40 1.18
CA ALA A 14 -0.27 -3.47 0.11
C ALA A 14 0.74 -3.65 -1.03
N CYS A 15 0.29 -3.54 -2.27
CA CYS A 15 1.13 -3.46 -3.46
C CYS A 15 0.95 -2.09 -4.12
N PHE A 16 2.05 -1.43 -4.44
CA PHE A 16 2.11 -0.23 -5.27
C PHE A 16 2.50 -0.68 -6.68
N ASP A 17 1.63 -0.42 -7.64
CA ASP A 17 1.84 -0.72 -9.05
C ASP A 17 2.05 0.62 -9.79
N PHE A 18 3.22 0.80 -10.38
CA PHE A 18 3.60 2.07 -11.01
C PHE A 18 3.22 2.15 -12.51
N GLY A 19 2.57 1.11 -13.04
CA GLY A 19 2.06 1.06 -14.42
C GLY A 19 3.11 0.84 -15.51
N ASP A 20 4.40 0.79 -15.17
CA ASP A 20 5.52 0.50 -16.06
C ASP A 20 6.06 -0.93 -15.90
N GLY A 21 5.33 -1.76 -15.15
CA GLY A 21 5.74 -3.12 -14.77
C GLY A 21 6.56 -3.18 -13.48
N SER A 22 6.98 -2.05 -12.91
CA SER A 22 7.59 -2.02 -11.59
C SER A 22 6.53 -2.04 -10.48
N GLN A 23 6.82 -2.76 -9.42
CA GLN A 23 5.96 -2.89 -8.25
C GLN A 23 6.77 -2.85 -6.96
N ALA A 24 6.13 -2.41 -5.88
CA ALA A 24 6.70 -2.43 -4.53
C ALA A 24 5.64 -2.84 -3.51
N GLY A 25 6.01 -3.63 -2.51
CA GLY A 25 5.08 -4.14 -1.50
C GLY A 25 5.41 -3.66 -0.11
N LEU A 26 4.38 -3.49 0.72
CA LEU A 26 4.48 -3.32 2.16
C LEU A 26 3.66 -4.38 2.86
N HIS A 27 4.29 -5.14 3.77
CA HIS A 27 3.61 -6.14 4.58
C HIS A 27 3.69 -5.76 6.05
N VAL A 28 2.54 -5.40 6.61
CA VAL A 28 2.36 -5.09 8.03
C VAL A 28 2.08 -6.39 8.78
N ARG A 29 2.93 -6.72 9.75
CA ARG A 29 2.72 -7.86 10.66
C ARG A 29 3.39 -7.60 12.00
N ARG A 30 2.71 -7.95 13.10
CA ARG A 30 3.30 -7.90 14.46
C ARG A 30 3.95 -6.54 14.78
N ALA A 31 3.29 -5.44 14.40
CA ALA A 31 3.78 -4.06 14.54
C ALA A 31 5.06 -3.72 13.76
N VAL A 32 5.43 -4.52 12.77
CA VAL A 32 6.52 -4.25 11.80
C VAL A 32 5.93 -4.04 10.42
N VAL A 33 6.50 -3.11 9.65
CA VAL A 33 6.23 -2.97 8.21
C VAL A 33 7.45 -3.43 7.44
N GLU A 34 7.29 -4.49 6.66
CA GLU A 34 8.35 -5.05 5.82
C GLU A 34 8.22 -4.54 4.39
N PHE A 35 9.33 -4.12 3.81
CA PHE A 35 9.42 -3.85 2.37
C PHE A 35 9.54 -5.16 1.60
N VAL A 36 8.79 -5.27 0.50
CA VAL A 36 8.79 -6.42 -0.41
C VAL A 36 9.15 -5.91 -1.80
N ALA A 37 10.34 -6.27 -2.27
CA ALA A 37 10.86 -5.81 -3.58
C ALA A 37 10.13 -6.43 -4.78
N GLU A 38 9.67 -7.68 -4.64
CA GLU A 38 9.01 -8.43 -5.71
C GLU A 38 7.65 -8.97 -5.20
N PRO A 39 6.60 -8.13 -5.13
CA PRO A 39 5.32 -8.50 -4.53
C PRO A 39 4.64 -9.71 -5.18
N GLU A 40 4.83 -9.86 -6.49
CA GLU A 40 4.29 -10.97 -7.29
C GLU A 40 4.86 -12.35 -6.91
N LYS A 41 6.09 -12.41 -6.38
CA LYS A 41 6.75 -13.64 -5.93
C LYS A 41 6.63 -13.85 -4.43
N TYR A 42 5.96 -12.94 -3.72
CA TYR A 42 5.81 -13.01 -2.28
C TYR A 42 4.71 -14.00 -1.89
N ASP A 43 4.95 -14.82 -0.87
CA ASP A 43 4.03 -15.88 -0.42
C ASP A 43 2.64 -15.35 -0.01
N ARG A 44 2.50 -14.04 0.24
CA ARG A 44 1.23 -13.39 0.54
C ARG A 44 0.81 -12.48 -0.61
N LYS A 45 -0.38 -12.74 -1.14
CA LYS A 45 -1.07 -11.81 -2.06
C LYS A 45 -1.39 -10.50 -1.36
N ALA A 46 -1.29 -9.40 -2.08
CA ALA A 46 -1.70 -8.10 -1.60
C ALA A 46 -3.21 -8.09 -1.27
N ASP A 47 -3.55 -7.53 -0.11
CA ASP A 47 -4.92 -7.25 0.31
C ASP A 47 -5.46 -6.01 -0.44
N VAL A 48 -4.57 -5.05 -0.75
CA VAL A 48 -4.86 -3.85 -1.54
C VAL A 48 -3.78 -3.59 -2.58
N VAL A 49 -4.18 -3.16 -3.78
CA VAL A 49 -3.28 -2.67 -4.83
C VAL A 49 -3.59 -1.21 -5.12
N LEU A 50 -2.56 -0.37 -5.10
CA LEU A 50 -2.58 1.05 -5.43
C LEU A 50 -1.88 1.23 -6.78
N ALA A 51 -2.65 1.33 -7.85
CA ALA A 51 -2.12 1.60 -9.18
C ALA A 51 -2.01 3.10 -9.40
N MET A 52 -0.83 3.59 -9.74
CA MET A 52 -0.53 5.00 -9.96
C MET A 52 0.68 5.17 -10.89
N SER A 53 0.97 6.38 -11.35
CA SER A 53 2.24 6.64 -12.06
C SER A 53 3.39 6.91 -11.09
N GLY A 54 4.64 6.80 -11.57
CA GLY A 54 5.81 7.26 -10.81
C GLY A 54 5.76 8.75 -10.45
N GLU A 55 5.16 9.59 -11.30
CA GLU A 55 4.94 11.02 -11.01
C GLU A 55 3.94 11.21 -9.86
N THR A 56 2.83 10.48 -9.89
CA THR A 56 1.83 10.48 -8.82
C THR A 56 2.43 10.01 -7.49
N TRP A 57 3.28 8.98 -7.53
CA TRP A 57 4.06 8.55 -6.36
C TRP A 57 4.99 9.65 -5.83
N ALA A 58 5.68 10.37 -6.72
CA ALA A 58 6.56 11.47 -6.32
C ALA A 58 5.79 12.59 -5.62
N LYS A 59 4.57 12.94 -6.09
CA LYS A 59 3.69 13.90 -5.41
C LYS A 59 3.36 13.45 -3.98
N LEU A 60 3.01 12.19 -3.79
CA LEU A 60 2.75 11.60 -2.46
C LEU A 60 3.99 11.65 -1.57
N TYR A 61 5.12 11.15 -2.06
CA TYR A 61 6.37 11.07 -1.31
C TYR A 61 6.85 12.45 -0.85
N MET A 62 6.71 13.45 -1.71
CA MET A 62 7.05 14.85 -1.39
C MET A 62 5.94 15.60 -0.65
N SER A 63 4.86 14.93 -0.24
CA SER A 63 3.71 15.54 0.45
C SER A 63 3.07 16.72 -0.29
N GLN A 64 3.11 16.70 -1.63
CA GLN A 64 2.52 17.74 -2.49
C GLN A 64 1.01 17.56 -2.71
N ALA A 65 0.50 16.35 -2.49
CA ALA A 65 -0.91 16.00 -2.56
C ALA A 65 -1.23 14.91 -1.52
N THR A 66 -2.48 14.83 -1.09
CA THR A 66 -2.91 13.76 -0.18
C THR A 66 -3.33 12.51 -0.97
N PRO A 67 -3.28 11.30 -0.36
CA PRO A 67 -3.83 10.11 -0.98
C PRO A 67 -5.32 10.25 -1.36
N GLY A 68 -6.12 10.93 -0.53
CA GLY A 68 -7.54 11.15 -0.79
C GLY A 68 -7.76 11.95 -2.07
N ASP A 69 -7.10 13.10 -2.21
CA ASP A 69 -7.22 13.96 -3.39
C ASP A 69 -6.81 13.21 -4.67
N LEU A 70 -5.73 12.44 -4.62
CA LEU A 70 -5.24 11.70 -5.79
C LEU A 70 -6.15 10.52 -6.17
N ILE A 71 -6.82 9.91 -5.20
CA ILE A 71 -7.86 8.89 -5.47
C ILE A 71 -9.08 9.55 -6.11
N GLU A 72 -9.56 10.67 -5.56
CA GLU A 72 -10.73 11.40 -6.06
C GLU A 72 -10.49 11.93 -7.48
N ASN A 73 -9.28 12.40 -7.78
CA ASN A 73 -8.87 12.86 -9.10
C ASN A 73 -8.58 11.71 -10.09
N GLY A 74 -8.64 10.45 -9.65
CA GLY A 74 -8.39 9.27 -10.47
C GLY A 74 -6.93 9.02 -10.81
N GLU A 75 -5.99 9.72 -10.16
CA GLU A 75 -4.55 9.49 -10.31
C GLU A 75 -4.09 8.21 -9.60
N ILE A 76 -4.80 7.80 -8.53
CA ILE A 76 -4.60 6.53 -7.84
C ILE A 76 -5.85 5.68 -7.99
N LYS A 77 -5.69 4.50 -8.59
CA LYS A 77 -6.74 3.48 -8.64
C LYS A 77 -6.51 2.44 -7.56
N VAL A 78 -7.48 2.30 -6.66
CA VAL A 78 -7.45 1.32 -5.57
C VAL A 78 -8.23 0.07 -5.98
N THR A 79 -7.65 -1.11 -5.78
CA THR A 79 -8.35 -2.39 -5.87
C THR A 79 -8.07 -3.25 -4.64
N GLY A 80 -9.00 -4.14 -4.27
CA GLY A 80 -8.92 -4.91 -3.03
C GLY A 80 -9.53 -4.19 -1.83
N ASP A 81 -9.24 -4.68 -0.62
CA ASP A 81 -9.76 -4.11 0.63
C ASP A 81 -8.65 -4.06 1.69
N ALA A 82 -8.41 -2.87 2.23
CA ALA A 82 -7.46 -2.63 3.30
C ALA A 82 -8.11 -2.62 4.70
N ARG A 83 -9.45 -2.72 4.80
CA ARG A 83 -10.22 -2.67 6.06
C ARG A 83 -9.81 -3.77 7.02
#